data_AF-A0A2K9AE45-F1
#
_entry.id   AF-A0A2K9AE45-F1
#
_cell.length_a   1.000
_cell.length_b   1.000
_cell.length_c   1.000
_cell.angle_alpha   90.00
_cell.angle_beta   90.00
_cell.angle_gamma   90.00
#
_symmetry.space_group_name_H-M   'P 1'
#
loop_
_entity.id
_entity.type
_entity.pdbx_description
1 polymer ?
#
loop_
_entity_poly.entity_id
_entity_poly.type
_entity_poly.pdbx_seq_one_letter_code
_entity_poly.pdbx_strand_id
1 'polypeptide(L)'
;MNILYLTHIFNSNAYKWIQYVFEDHIFRSEYFFLLEIGILIGYILGIIFIFINTFIQLERISKQGVHGIYLLMILELLITLMFLSLTIFNLTIDLFIICFILYIIFTVFIDQMKERYIYQDDYKQRHPKQII
;
A
#
# COMPACT_ATOMS: atom_id res chain seq x y z
N MET A 1 -6.81 -1.60 -53.00
CA MET A 1 -6.72 -3.06 -52.76
C MET A 1 -5.99 -3.34 -51.45
N ASN A 2 -6.54 -2.90 -50.31
CA ASN A 2 -5.90 -3.10 -48.98
C ASN A 2 -6.91 -3.25 -47.81
N ILE A 3 -8.21 -2.99 -48.03
CA ILE A 3 -9.24 -3.13 -46.99
C ILE A 3 -9.78 -4.59 -46.94
N LEU A 4 -9.83 -5.27 -48.08
CA LEU A 4 -10.26 -6.67 -48.20
C LEU A 4 -9.30 -7.67 -47.53
N TYR A 5 -7.99 -7.36 -47.50
CA TYR A 5 -7.00 -8.20 -46.81
C TYR A 5 -7.11 -8.11 -45.29
N LEU A 6 -7.40 -6.91 -44.75
CA LEU A 6 -7.65 -6.71 -43.33
C LEU A 6 -8.87 -7.53 -42.86
N THR A 7 -9.98 -7.47 -43.59
CA THR A 7 -11.19 -8.26 -43.26
C THR A 7 -10.99 -9.76 -43.35
N HIS A 8 -10.07 -10.24 -44.21
CA HIS A 8 -9.80 -11.67 -44.36
C HIS A 8 -8.88 -12.25 -43.27
N ILE A 9 -8.02 -11.40 -42.68
CA ILE A 9 -7.19 -11.76 -41.51
C ILE A 9 -8.09 -11.96 -40.26
N PHE A 10 -9.14 -11.14 -40.11
CA PHE A 10 -10.13 -11.25 -39.03
C PHE A 10 -11.09 -12.44 -39.16
N ASN A 11 -11.17 -13.09 -40.33
CA ASN A 11 -11.97 -14.31 -40.54
C ASN A 11 -11.09 -15.57 -40.68
N SER A 12 -9.88 -15.54 -40.11
CA SER A 12 -9.04 -16.73 -40.02
C SER A 12 -9.51 -17.60 -38.85
N ASN A 13 -9.50 -18.91 -39.05
CA ASN A 13 -9.70 -19.87 -37.94
C ASN A 13 -8.70 -19.63 -36.80
N ALA A 14 -7.54 -19.02 -37.08
CA ALA A 14 -6.58 -18.59 -36.08
C ALA A 14 -7.13 -17.48 -35.18
N TYR A 15 -7.81 -16.46 -35.72
CA TYR A 15 -8.44 -15.42 -34.91
C TYR A 15 -9.57 -15.98 -34.02
N LYS A 16 -10.41 -16.85 -34.56
CA LYS A 16 -11.47 -17.53 -33.79
C LYS A 16 -10.88 -18.47 -32.73
N TRP A 17 -9.80 -19.16 -33.04
CA TRP A 17 -9.08 -20.01 -32.08
C TRP A 17 -8.41 -19.18 -30.99
N ILE A 18 -7.78 -18.05 -31.33
CA ILE A 18 -7.24 -17.10 -30.36
C ILE A 18 -8.37 -16.57 -29.48
N GLN A 19 -9.47 -16.07 -30.04
CA GLN A 19 -10.63 -15.63 -29.25
C GLN A 19 -11.17 -16.75 -28.36
N TYR A 20 -11.30 -17.97 -28.86
CA TYR A 20 -11.75 -19.13 -28.09
C TYR A 20 -10.80 -19.45 -26.93
N VAL A 21 -9.49 -19.45 -27.15
CA VAL A 21 -8.48 -19.66 -26.08
C VAL A 21 -8.54 -18.53 -25.05
N PHE A 22 -8.75 -17.29 -25.49
CA PHE A 22 -8.88 -16.16 -24.57
C PHE A 22 -10.19 -16.20 -23.78
N GLU A 23 -11.33 -16.44 -24.41
CA GLU A 23 -12.65 -16.53 -23.75
C GLU A 23 -12.72 -17.70 -22.77
N ASP A 24 -12.22 -18.87 -23.17
CA ASP A 24 -12.40 -20.12 -22.41
C ASP A 24 -11.32 -20.30 -21.32
N HIS A 25 -10.16 -19.64 -21.41
CA HIS A 25 -9.06 -19.81 -20.44
C HIS A 25 -8.58 -18.53 -19.74
N ILE A 26 -8.66 -17.35 -20.37
CA ILE A 26 -8.17 -16.09 -19.79
C ILE A 26 -9.32 -15.27 -19.17
N PHE A 27 -10.51 -15.32 -19.78
CA PHE A 27 -11.68 -14.55 -19.35
C PHE A 27 -12.74 -15.31 -18.53
N ARG A 28 -12.42 -16.53 -18.07
CA ARG A 28 -13.27 -17.17 -17.06
C ARG A 28 -13.30 -16.28 -15.82
N SER A 29 -14.49 -15.84 -15.44
CA SER A 29 -14.75 -14.98 -14.27
C SER A 29 -14.09 -15.51 -12.98
N GLU A 30 -13.90 -16.83 -12.91
CA GLU A 30 -13.20 -17.54 -11.83
C GLU A 30 -11.75 -17.06 -11.65
N TYR A 31 -11.00 -16.81 -12.73
CA TYR A 31 -9.60 -16.36 -12.64
C TYR A 31 -9.48 -14.88 -12.25
N PHE A 32 -10.41 -14.04 -12.72
CA PHE A 32 -10.49 -12.64 -12.29
C PHE A 32 -10.82 -12.53 -10.81
N PHE A 33 -11.76 -13.35 -10.33
CA PHE A 33 -12.09 -13.42 -8.91
C PHE A 33 -10.91 -13.89 -8.06
N LEU A 34 -10.15 -14.88 -8.54
CA LEU A 34 -8.94 -15.35 -7.86
C LEU A 34 -7.87 -14.25 -7.77
N LEU A 35 -7.74 -13.45 -8.84
CA LEU A 35 -6.80 -12.33 -8.92
C LEU A 35 -7.20 -11.19 -7.97
N GLU A 36 -8.49 -10.86 -7.88
CA GLU A 36 -9.02 -9.90 -6.90
C GLU A 36 -8.72 -10.34 -5.45
N ILE A 37 -8.97 -11.61 -5.11
CA ILE A 37 -8.64 -12.16 -3.79
C ILE A 37 -7.13 -12.08 -3.53
N GLY A 38 -6.31 -12.44 -4.51
CA GLY A 38 -4.85 -12.39 -4.39
C GLY A 38 -4.34 -10.97 -4.10
N ILE A 39 -4.86 -9.97 -4.82
CA ILE A 39 -4.53 -8.56 -4.61
C ILE A 39 -4.98 -8.09 -3.22
N LEU A 40 -6.18 -8.46 -2.79
CA LEU A 40 -6.70 -8.12 -1.47
C LEU A 40 -5.81 -8.68 -0.34
N ILE A 41 -5.43 -9.95 -0.45
CA ILE A 41 -4.52 -10.59 0.52
C ILE A 41 -3.16 -9.89 0.50
N GLY A 42 -2.61 -9.62 -0.68
CA GLY A 42 -1.33 -8.91 -0.83
C GLY A 42 -1.36 -7.52 -0.22
N TYR A 43 -2.44 -6.77 -0.42
CA TYR A 43 -2.67 -5.45 0.17
C TYR A 43 -2.66 -5.50 1.71
N ILE A 44 -3.43 -6.43 2.30
CA ILE A 44 -3.50 -6.59 3.75
C ILE A 44 -2.14 -6.96 4.33
N LEU A 45 -1.48 -7.97 3.75
CA LEU A 45 -0.17 -8.44 4.22
C LEU A 45 0.90 -7.36 4.08
N GLY A 46 0.89 -6.60 2.98
CA GLY A 46 1.82 -5.50 2.75
C GLY A 46 1.68 -4.40 3.79
N ILE A 47 0.45 -3.98 4.09
CA ILE A 47 0.18 -2.97 5.13
C ILE A 47 0.63 -3.46 6.51
N ILE A 48 0.23 -4.69 6.88
CA ILE A 48 0.59 -5.25 8.19
C ILE A 48 2.12 -5.35 8.34
N PHE A 49 2.83 -5.78 7.29
CA PHE A 49 4.28 -5.90 7.32
C PHE A 49 4.97 -4.55 7.53
N ILE A 50 4.54 -3.51 6.80
CA ILE A 50 5.09 -2.16 6.92
C ILE A 50 4.79 -1.57 8.32
N PHE A 51 3.56 -1.75 8.80
CA PHE A 51 3.13 -1.34 10.14
C PHE A 51 4.00 -1.98 11.23
N ILE A 52 4.15 -3.31 11.24
CA ILE A 52 4.96 -3.99 12.27
C ILE A 52 6.39 -3.45 12.30
N ASN A 53 7.00 -3.28 11.12
CA ASN A 53 8.37 -2.77 11.02
C ASN A 53 8.50 -1.34 11.56
N THR A 54 7.56 -0.47 11.20
CA THR A 54 7.61 0.94 11.61
C THR A 54 7.26 1.09 13.10
N PHE A 55 6.23 0.38 13.56
CA PHE A 55 5.82 0.37 14.96
C PHE A 55 6.93 -0.14 15.90
N ILE A 56 7.63 -1.22 15.55
CA ILE A 56 8.77 -1.73 16.34
C ILE A 56 9.89 -0.68 16.42
N GLN A 57 10.17 0.04 15.34
CA GLN A 57 11.17 1.10 15.36
C GLN A 57 10.76 2.24 16.30
N LEU A 58 9.50 2.69 16.22
CA LEU A 58 8.98 3.72 17.11
C LEU A 58 8.96 3.26 18.57
N GLU A 59 8.56 2.02 18.85
CA GLU A 59 8.57 1.46 20.21
C GLU A 59 9.99 1.41 20.80
N ARG A 60 10.99 1.09 19.98
CA ARG A 60 12.40 1.11 20.42
C ARG A 60 12.84 2.51 20.85
N ILE A 61 12.41 3.54 20.14
CA ILE A 61 12.77 4.94 20.44
C ILE A 61 11.95 5.47 21.61
N SER A 62 10.68 5.08 21.75
CA SER A 62 9.84 5.52 22.87
C SER A 62 10.42 5.08 24.22
N LYS A 63 11.06 3.91 24.28
CA LYS A 63 11.81 3.42 25.46
C LYS A 63 12.98 4.31 25.86
N GLN A 64 13.44 5.22 24.99
CA GLN A 64 14.48 6.21 25.27
C GLN A 64 13.92 7.50 25.90
N GLY A 65 12.60 7.59 26.10
CA GLY A 65 11.95 8.72 26.79
C GLY A 65 11.49 9.86 25.88
N VAL A 66 11.65 9.74 24.56
CA VAL A 66 11.25 10.77 23.59
C VAL A 66 9.71 10.82 23.49
N HIS A 67 9.08 11.74 24.22
CA HIS A 67 7.62 11.80 24.37
C HIS A 67 6.85 11.98 23.04
N GLY A 68 7.42 12.67 22.05
CA GLY A 68 6.77 12.88 20.75
C GLY A 68 6.53 11.59 19.95
N ILE A 69 7.26 10.52 20.26
CA ILE A 69 7.17 9.24 19.57
C ILE A 69 5.87 8.51 19.89
N TYR A 70 5.32 8.63 21.11
CA TYR A 70 4.03 8.02 21.45
C TYR A 70 2.88 8.55 20.59
N LEU A 71 2.91 9.86 20.26
CA LEU A 71 1.93 10.45 19.36
C LEU A 71 2.07 9.86 17.95
N LEU A 72 3.30 9.67 17.46
CA LEU A 72 3.54 9.00 16.18
C LEU A 72 3.07 7.56 16.16
N MET A 73 3.26 6.80 17.25
CA MET A 73 2.75 5.42 17.36
C MET A 73 1.22 5.36 17.29
N ILE A 74 0.53 6.28 17.97
CA ILE A 74 -0.95 6.37 17.90
C ILE A 74 -1.38 6.75 16.49
N LEU A 75 -0.72 7.73 15.87
CA LEU A 75 -1.02 8.17 14.51
C LEU A 75 -0.83 7.03 13.50
N GLU A 76 0.26 6.29 13.60
CA GLU A 76 0.56 5.12 12.76
C GLU A 76 -0.54 4.05 12.89
N LEU A 77 -0.98 3.78 14.12
CA LEU A 77 -2.03 2.81 14.40
C LEU A 77 -3.38 3.26 13.81
N LEU A 78 -3.74 4.54 13.95
CA LEU A 78 -4.96 5.10 13.36
C LEU A 78 -4.95 5.06 11.84
N ILE A 79 -3.83 5.43 11.21
CA ILE A 79 -3.67 5.38 9.75
C ILE A 79 -3.77 3.94 9.26
N THR A 80 -3.05 3.01 9.90
CA THR A 80 -3.08 1.59 9.52
C THR A 80 -4.49 1.01 9.64
N LEU A 81 -5.20 1.31 10.74
CA LEU A 81 -6.58 0.87 10.92
C LEU A 81 -7.51 1.45 9.84
N MET A 82 -7.33 2.72 9.47
CA MET A 82 -8.10 3.36 8.39
C MET A 82 -7.86 2.66 7.06
N PHE A 83 -6.61 2.38 6.68
CA PHE A 83 -6.31 1.72 5.40
C PHE A 83 -6.71 0.24 5.37
N LEU A 84 -6.71 -0.45 6.52
CA LEU A 84 -7.25 -1.81 6.62
C LEU A 84 -8.78 -1.82 6.61
N SER A 85 -9.46 -0.84 7.22
CA SER A 85 -10.92 -0.80 7.18
C SER A 85 -11.47 -0.56 5.78
N LEU A 86 -10.70 0.08 4.90
CA LEU A 86 -11.02 0.21 3.48
C LEU A 86 -11.20 -1.14 2.76
N THR A 87 -10.59 -2.23 3.26
CA THR A 87 -10.76 -3.58 2.70
C THR A 87 -12.15 -4.17 2.89
N ILE A 88 -12.91 -3.66 3.86
CA ILE A 88 -14.30 -4.07 4.09
C ILE A 88 -15.20 -3.54 2.97
N PHE A 89 -14.84 -2.41 2.38
CA PHE A 89 -15.53 -1.87 1.22
C PHE A 89 -15.04 -2.62 -0.01
N ASN A 90 -15.97 -3.03 -0.87
CA ASN A 90 -15.68 -3.74 -2.12
C ASN A 90 -15.09 -2.76 -3.16
N LEU A 91 -13.87 -2.30 -2.90
CA LEU A 91 -13.13 -1.36 -3.76
C LEU A 91 -12.63 -2.07 -5.00
N THR A 92 -12.52 -1.33 -6.10
CA THR A 92 -11.87 -1.83 -7.31
C THR A 92 -10.36 -1.99 -7.08
N ILE A 93 -9.73 -2.86 -7.88
CA ILE A 93 -8.28 -3.09 -7.83
C ILE A 93 -7.48 -1.78 -7.93
N ASP A 94 -7.88 -0.88 -8.83
CA ASP A 94 -7.20 0.40 -9.02
C ASP A 94 -7.22 1.26 -7.73
N LEU A 95 -8.33 1.23 -7.00
CA LEU A 95 -8.46 1.95 -5.73
C LEU A 95 -7.59 1.31 -4.63
N PHE A 96 -7.48 -0.01 -4.58
CA PHE A 96 -6.55 -0.68 -3.65
C PHE A 96 -5.09 -0.26 -3.90
N ILE A 97 -4.68 -0.16 -5.17
CA ILE A 97 -3.32 0.27 -5.52
C ILE A 97 -3.09 1.71 -5.08
N ILE A 98 -4.03 2.63 -5.36
CA ILE A 98 -3.93 4.03 -4.95
C ILE A 98 -3.87 4.14 -3.41
N CYS A 99 -4.72 3.41 -2.70
CA CYS A 99 -4.71 3.36 -1.24
C CYS A 99 -3.36 2.85 -0.70
N PHE A 100 -2.79 1.82 -1.33
CA PHE A 100 -1.49 1.29 -0.92
C PHE A 100 -0.36 2.31 -1.11
N ILE A 101 -0.36 3.04 -2.23
CA ILE A 101 0.62 4.10 -2.48
C ILE A 101 0.46 5.23 -1.44
N LEU A 102 -0.77 5.65 -1.15
CA LEU A 102 -1.04 6.65 -0.13
C LEU A 102 -0.55 6.20 1.25
N TYR A 103 -0.76 4.92 1.60
CA TYR A 103 -0.28 4.34 2.84
C TYR A 103 1.25 4.43 2.94
N ILE A 104 1.98 4.07 1.87
CA ILE A 104 3.46 4.21 1.82
C ILE A 104 3.88 5.66 2.07
N ILE A 105 3.20 6.63 1.43
CA ILE A 105 3.50 8.06 1.62
C ILE A 105 3.32 8.47 3.09
N PHE A 106 2.24 8.02 3.74
CA PHE A 106 2.03 8.27 5.17
C PHE A 106 3.10 7.63 6.05
N THR A 107 3.54 6.41 5.74
CA THR A 107 4.65 5.77 6.46
C THR A 107 5.93 6.58 6.33
N VAL A 108 6.27 7.05 5.11
CA VAL A 108 7.43 7.92 4.88
C VAL A 108 7.33 9.22 5.66
N PHE A 109 6.14 9.82 5.74
CA PHE A 109 5.91 11.01 6.55
C PHE A 109 6.15 10.76 8.05
N ILE A 110 5.69 9.63 8.59
CA ILE A 110 5.94 9.25 9.99
C ILE A 110 7.45 9.09 10.23
N ASP A 111 8.16 8.47 9.27
CA ASP A 111 9.60 8.27 9.35
C ASP A 111 10.37 9.60 9.41
N GLN A 112 10.00 10.58 8.59
CA GLN A 112 10.59 11.92 8.63
C GLN A 112 10.27 12.66 9.93
N MET A 113 9.04 12.55 10.43
CA MET A 113 8.65 13.19 11.69
C MET A 113 9.37 12.58 12.89
N LYS A 114 9.61 11.26 12.87
CA LYS A 114 10.41 10.54 13.87
C LYS A 114 11.81 11.15 13.99
N GLU A 115 12.52 11.36 12.87
CA GLU A 115 13.86 11.99 12.87
C GLU A 115 13.84 13.38 13.53
N ARG A 116 12.81 14.17 13.24
CA ARG A 116 12.66 15.51 13.82
C ARG A 116 12.50 15.48 15.33
N TYR A 117 11.73 14.54 15.87
CA TYR A 117 11.56 14.39 17.32
C TYR A 117 12.84 13.96 18.02
N ILE A 118 13.59 13.04 17.42
CA ILE A 118 14.90 12.60 17.96
C ILE A 118 15.85 13.80 18.04
N TYR A 119 15.98 14.58 16.95
CA TYR A 119 16.87 15.75 16.91
C TYR A 119 16.50 16.81 17.95
N GLN A 120 15.20 17.05 18.18
CA GLN A 120 14.75 18.03 19.17
C GLN A 120 15.06 17.60 20.61
N ASP A 121 14.97 16.30 20.91
CA ASP A 121 15.29 15.79 22.24
C ASP A 121 16.79 15.87 22.52
N ASP A 122 17.63 15.45 21.55
CA ASP A 122 19.09 15.60 21.61
C ASP A 122 19.52 17.06 21.83
N TYR A 123 18.87 18.00 21.15
CA TYR A 123 19.16 19.43 21.31
C TYR A 123 18.80 19.93 22.71
N LYS A 124 17.64 19.55 23.26
CA LYS A 124 17.21 19.93 24.62
C LYS A 124 18.14 19.36 25.70
N GLN A 125 18.63 18.14 25.52
CA GLN A 125 19.58 17.51 26.45
C GLN A 125 20.95 18.21 26.43
N ARG A 126 21.43 18.67 25.26
CA ARG A 126 22.71 19.38 25.13
C ARG A 126 22.66 20.85 25.56
N HIS A 127 21.48 21.47 25.56
CA HIS A 127 21.27 22.85 25.98
C HIS A 127 20.13 22.95 27.00
N PRO A 128 20.36 22.48 28.25
CA PRO A 128 19.36 22.64 29.30
C PRO A 128 19.07 24.12 29.51
N LYS A 129 17.79 24.49 29.51
CA LYS A 129 17.37 25.87 29.83
C LYS A 129 18.00 26.27 31.16
N GLN A 130 18.83 27.32 31.15
CA GLN A 130 19.29 27.94 32.38
C GLN A 130 18.06 28.48 33.10
N ILE A 131 17.76 27.90 34.27
CA ILE A 131 16.75 28.41 35.18
C ILE A 131 17.36 29.67 35.79
N ILE A 132 16.82 30.84 35.45
CA ILE A 132 17.11 32.13 36.10
C ILE A 132 16.14 32.29 37.26
#